data_AF-A0A1H3ZS46-F1
#
_entry.id   AF-A0A1H3ZS46-F1
#
_cell.length_a   1.000
_cell.length_b   1.000
_cell.length_c   1.000
_cell.angle_alpha   90.00
_cell.angle_beta   90.00
_cell.angle_gamma   90.00
#
_symmetry.space_group_name_H-M   'P 1'
#
loop_
_entity.id
_entity.type
_entity.pdbx_description
1 polymer ?
#
loop_
_entity_poly.entity_id
_entity_poly.type
_entity_poly.pdbx_seq_one_letter_code
_entity_poly.pdbx_strand_id
1 'polypeptide(L)'
;MTLNAALRLMAGTVVLISLALSQYHSALWLWLTAFVGFNLLQSAFTRWCPAITVFRLLGLKEEVCDSKGMSVNQGVHIIAGILILATSLPVVLGMVGPTLLILPLIIGLSLIQSAFTGWCPAILIARMIGFKPTHRA
;
A
#
# COMPACT_ATOMS: atom_id res chain seq x y z
N MET A 1 11.39 -11.28 6.61
CA MET A 1 10.49 -10.11 6.47
C MET A 1 9.19 -10.38 7.21
N THR A 2 8.49 -9.35 7.71
CA THR A 2 7.14 -9.53 8.28
C THR A 2 6.09 -9.49 7.16
N LEU A 3 4.91 -10.06 7.41
CA LEU A 3 3.82 -10.10 6.45
C LEU A 3 3.46 -8.69 5.92
N ASN A 4 3.37 -7.70 6.81
CA ASN A 4 3.09 -6.30 6.45
C ASN A 4 4.21 -5.64 5.63
N ALA A 5 5.47 -6.03 5.84
CA ALA A 5 6.58 -5.56 5.01
C ALA A 5 6.50 -6.16 3.60
N ALA A 6 6.19 -7.45 3.48
CA ALA A 6 6.01 -8.11 2.19
C ALA A 6 4.82 -7.54 1.40
N LEU A 7 3.70 -7.24 2.07
CA LEU A 7 2.56 -6.56 1.44
C LEU A 7 2.93 -5.20 0.87
N ARG A 8 3.64 -4.36 1.64
CA ARG A 8 4.08 -3.04 1.18
C ARG A 8 5.05 -3.14 -0.01
N LEU A 9 5.96 -4.11 0.04
CA LEU A 9 6.89 -4.37 -1.07
C LEU A 9 6.14 -4.76 -2.34
N MET A 10 5.21 -5.71 -2.23
CA MET A 10 4.42 -6.19 -3.35
C MET A 10 3.49 -5.10 -3.90
N ALA A 11 2.81 -4.36 -3.02
CA ALA A 11 2.00 -3.22 -3.42
C ALA A 11 2.80 -2.16 -4.19
N GLY A 12 3.94 -1.74 -3.65
CA GLY A 12 4.78 -0.73 -4.27
C GLY A 12 5.33 -1.18 -5.63
N THR A 13 5.80 -2.43 -5.73
CA THR A 13 6.30 -2.98 -7.01
C THR A 13 5.21 -3.07 -8.07
N VAL A 14 4.02 -3.56 -7.72
CA VAL A 14 2.90 -3.63 -8.67
C VAL A 14 2.46 -2.24 -9.13
N VAL A 15 2.39 -1.26 -8.22
CA VAL A 15 2.03 0.13 -8.57
C VAL A 15 3.05 0.74 -9.54
N LEU A 16 4.35 0.55 -9.30
CA LEU A 16 5.39 1.09 -10.18
C LEU A 16 5.41 0.43 -11.56
N ILE A 17 5.27 -0.90 -11.62
CA ILE A 17 5.19 -1.64 -12.89
C ILE A 17 3.95 -1.22 -13.67
N SER A 18 2.80 -1.11 -12.99
CA SER A 18 1.54 -0.70 -13.61
C SER A 18 1.62 0.73 -14.15
N LEU A 19 2.26 1.63 -13.40
CA LEU A 19 2.55 2.99 -13.86
C LEU A 19 3.42 3.01 -15.11
N ALA A 20 4.53 2.27 -15.11
CA ALA A 20 5.41 2.21 -16.27
C ALA A 20 4.66 1.68 -17.50
N LEU A 21 3.93 0.56 -17.36
CA LEU A 21 3.13 0.00 -18.45
C LEU A 21 1.99 0.91 -18.89
N SER A 22 1.45 1.75 -17.99
CA SER A 22 0.45 2.74 -18.38
C SER A 22 0.96 3.79 -19.37
N GLN A 23 2.25 4.13 -19.28
CA GLN A 23 2.91 5.08 -20.17
C GLN A 23 3.40 4.43 -21.47
N TYR A 24 3.90 3.19 -21.40
CA TYR A 24 4.46 2.50 -22.56
C TYR A 24 3.44 1.73 -23.41
N HIS A 25 2.32 1.30 -22.83
CA HIS A 25 1.37 0.42 -23.53
C HIS A 25 -0.06 0.96 -23.55
N SER A 26 -0.71 1.13 -22.39
CA SER A 26 -2.10 1.57 -22.33
C SER A 26 -2.49 2.08 -20.94
N ALA A 27 -3.27 3.16 -20.87
CA ALA A 27 -3.80 3.69 -19.62
C ALA A 27 -4.64 2.68 -18.81
N LEU A 28 -5.13 1.59 -19.44
CA LEU A 28 -5.84 0.51 -18.75
C LEU A 28 -5.03 -0.15 -17.62
N TRP A 29 -3.70 -0.09 -17.66
CA TRP A 29 -2.86 -0.59 -16.56
C TRP A 29 -3.04 0.17 -15.25
N LEU A 30 -3.57 1.40 -15.28
CA LEU A 30 -3.91 2.14 -14.06
C LEU A 30 -5.10 1.54 -13.30
N TRP A 31 -5.95 0.74 -13.95
CA TRP A 31 -6.98 -0.04 -13.23
C TRP A 31 -6.36 -1.05 -12.28
N LEU A 32 -5.20 -1.62 -12.63
CA LEU A 32 -4.47 -2.51 -11.75
C LEU A 32 -3.94 -1.75 -10.53
N THR A 33 -3.43 -0.53 -10.73
CA THR A 33 -3.02 0.39 -9.65
C THR A 33 -4.18 0.71 -8.71
N ALA A 34 -5.36 1.05 -9.26
CA ALA A 34 -6.55 1.32 -8.48
C ALA A 34 -7.02 0.07 -7.71
N PHE A 35 -7.02 -1.10 -8.35
CA PHE A 35 -7.35 -2.37 -7.72
C PHE A 35 -6.44 -2.69 -6.54
N VAL A 36 -5.13 -2.52 -6.71
CA VAL A 36 -4.16 -2.70 -5.61
C VAL A 36 -4.45 -1.71 -4.48
N GLY A 37 -4.65 -0.42 -4.79
CA GLY A 37 -5.03 0.59 -3.78
C GLY A 37 -6.28 0.21 -2.99
N PHE A 38 -7.31 -0.32 -3.67
CA PHE A 38 -8.52 -0.82 -3.03
C PHE A 38 -8.25 -2.03 -2.11
N ASN A 39 -7.41 -2.97 -2.54
CA ASN A 39 -7.04 -4.13 -1.72
C ASN A 39 -6.23 -3.71 -0.48
N LEU A 40 -5.38 -2.69 -0.56
CA LEU A 40 -4.71 -2.14 0.62
C LEU A 40 -5.73 -1.56 1.59
N LEU A 41 -6.68 -0.77 1.10
CA LEU A 41 -7.73 -0.17 1.90
C LEU A 41 -8.58 -1.25 2.59
N GLN A 42 -9.04 -2.25 1.83
CA GLN A 42 -9.79 -3.38 2.35
C GLN A 42 -9.02 -4.14 3.43
N SER A 43 -7.73 -4.43 3.18
CA SER A 43 -6.88 -5.15 4.14
C SER A 43 -6.78 -4.42 5.47
N ALA A 44 -6.86 -3.09 5.46
CA ALA A 44 -6.75 -2.30 6.66
C ALA A 44 -8.02 -2.31 7.51
N PHE A 45 -9.21 -2.44 6.91
CA PHE A 45 -10.46 -2.52 7.67
C PHE A 45 -10.81 -3.96 8.06
N THR A 46 -10.62 -4.91 7.14
CA THR A 46 -11.06 -6.30 7.31
C THR A 46 -9.97 -7.24 7.81
N ARG A 47 -8.70 -6.80 7.82
CA ARG A 47 -7.51 -7.65 8.05
C ARG A 47 -7.42 -8.85 7.10
N TRP A 48 -8.13 -8.79 5.98
CA TRP A 48 -8.17 -9.84 4.97
C TRP A 48 -7.93 -9.25 3.58
N CYS A 49 -7.04 -9.89 2.82
CA CYS A 49 -6.72 -9.56 1.44
C CYS A 49 -6.10 -10.81 0.79
N PRO A 50 -6.36 -11.12 -0.49
CA PRO A 50 -5.82 -12.30 -1.16
C PRO A 50 -4.30 -12.43 -1.01
N ALA A 51 -3.59 -11.31 -1.05
CA ALA A 51 -2.14 -11.25 -0.87
C ALA A 51 -1.67 -11.76 0.50
N ILE A 52 -2.44 -11.49 1.57
CA ILE A 52 -2.13 -11.98 2.92
C ILE A 52 -2.15 -13.51 2.92
N THR A 53 -3.17 -14.11 2.30
CA THR A 53 -3.32 -15.56 2.21
C THR A 53 -2.15 -16.19 1.46
N VAL A 54 -1.73 -15.59 0.34
CA VAL A 54 -0.56 -16.04 -0.42
C VAL A 54 0.72 -15.96 0.43
N PHE A 55 0.93 -14.85 1.13
CA PHE A 55 2.12 -14.68 1.98
C PHE A 55 2.13 -15.58 3.21
N ARG A 56 0.96 -15.91 3.78
CA ARG A 56 0.84 -16.92 4.84
C ARG A 56 1.21 -18.30 4.33
N LEU A 57 0.79 -18.65 3.11
CA LEU A 57 1.17 -19.92 2.48
C LEU A 57 2.68 -20.00 2.21
N LEU A 58 3.31 -18.86 1.91
CA LEU A 58 4.78 -18.73 1.80
C LEU A 58 5.51 -18.75 3.15
N GLY A 59 4.81 -18.93 4.27
CA GLY A 59 5.39 -19.07 5.61
C GLY A 59 5.83 -17.76 6.27
N LEU A 60 5.37 -16.60 5.77
CA LEU A 60 5.67 -15.31 6.40
C LEU A 60 4.89 -15.16 7.71
N LYS A 61 5.61 -14.84 8.79
CA LYS A 61 5.02 -14.62 10.12
C LYS A 61 4.23 -13.32 10.15
N GLU A 62 3.03 -13.40 10.73
CA GLU A 62 2.22 -12.23 11.07
C GLU A 62 2.70 -11.58 12.37
N GLU A 63 2.45 -10.29 12.51
CA GLU A 63 2.79 -9.53 13.71
C GLU A 63 1.61 -9.59 14.69
N VAL A 64 1.88 -9.82 15.97
CA VAL A 64 0.83 -9.89 16.99
C VAL A 64 0.49 -8.47 17.45
N CYS A 65 -0.80 -8.13 17.39
CA CYS A 65 -1.33 -6.87 17.90
C CYS A 65 -1.79 -7.04 19.36
N ASP A 66 -0.97 -6.65 20.33
CA ASP A 66 -1.33 -6.63 21.76
C ASP A 66 -2.00 -5.31 22.19
N SER A 67 -2.83 -4.71 21.33
CA SER A 67 -3.33 -3.34 21.56
C SER A 67 -4.82 -3.21 21.30
N LYS A 68 -5.52 -2.60 22.27
CA LYS A 68 -6.88 -2.05 22.14
C LYS A 68 -6.82 -0.83 21.20
N GLY A 69 -6.79 -1.03 19.89
CA GLY A 69 -6.69 0.03 18.87
C GLY A 69 -6.23 -0.43 17.49
N MET A 70 -6.07 0.51 16.54
CA MET A 70 -5.54 0.24 15.21
C MET A 70 -4.00 0.22 15.22
N SER A 71 -3.39 -0.67 14.42
CA SER A 71 -1.93 -0.76 14.32
C SER A 71 -1.35 0.22 13.31
N VAL A 72 -0.09 0.60 13.52
CA VAL A 72 0.66 1.47 12.59
C VAL A 72 0.64 0.94 11.15
N ASN A 73 0.80 -0.37 10.94
CA ASN A 73 0.77 -0.96 9.60
C ASN A 73 -0.61 -0.88 8.95
N GLN A 74 -1.67 -1.04 9.76
CA GLN A 74 -3.04 -0.82 9.31
C GLN A 74 -3.24 0.64 8.87
N GLY A 75 -2.72 1.61 9.64
CA GLY A 75 -2.72 3.03 9.27
C GLY A 75 -1.97 3.31 7.96
N VAL A 76 -0.79 2.71 7.76
CA VAL A 76 -0.02 2.85 6.51
C VAL A 76 -0.81 2.34 5.30
N HIS A 77 -1.52 1.22 5.42
CA HIS A 77 -2.34 0.68 4.33
C HIS A 77 -3.56 1.56 4.02
N ILE A 78 -4.19 2.17 5.03
CA ILE A 78 -5.28 3.14 4.84
C ILE A 78 -4.76 4.36 4.09
N ILE A 79 -3.69 4.98 4.58
CA ILE A 79 -3.10 6.19 4.00
C ILE A 79 -2.68 5.90 2.55
N ALA A 80 -1.92 4.83 2.31
CA ALA A 80 -1.47 4.47 0.97
C ALA A 80 -2.65 4.13 0.04
N GLY A 81 -3.62 3.33 0.50
CA GLY A 81 -4.79 2.95 -0.29
C GLY A 81 -5.64 4.15 -0.71
N ILE A 82 -5.91 5.08 0.23
CA ILE A 82 -6.66 6.31 -0.05
C ILE A 82 -5.89 7.19 -1.04
N LEU A 83 -4.61 7.47 -0.79
CA LEU A 83 -3.85 8.34 -1.70
C LEU A 83 -3.73 7.74 -3.11
N ILE A 84 -3.49 6.43 -3.23
CA ILE A 84 -3.41 5.76 -4.54
C ILE A 84 -4.76 5.86 -5.26
N LEU A 85 -5.88 5.57 -4.59
CA LEU A 85 -7.21 5.66 -5.21
C LEU A 85 -7.58 7.09 -5.59
N ALA A 86 -7.37 8.04 -4.69
CA ALA A 86 -7.69 9.45 -4.91
C ALA A 86 -6.90 10.07 -6.07
N THR A 87 -5.73 9.53 -6.40
CA THR A 87 -4.88 10.04 -7.47
C THR A 87 -5.00 9.26 -8.78
N SER A 88 -5.07 7.92 -8.72
CA SER A 88 -5.17 7.08 -9.92
C SER A 88 -6.58 7.06 -10.52
N LEU A 89 -7.63 7.05 -9.70
CA LEU A 89 -9.00 6.91 -10.19
C LEU A 89 -9.46 8.11 -11.05
N PRO A 90 -9.21 9.39 -10.66
CA PRO A 90 -9.56 10.52 -11.52
C PRO A 90 -8.79 10.55 -12.85
N VAL A 91 -7.55 10.04 -12.86
CA VAL A 91 -6.74 9.93 -14.08
C VAL A 91 -7.33 8.84 -15.00
N VAL A 92 -7.74 7.70 -14.45
CA VAL A 92 -8.41 6.63 -15.21
C VAL A 92 -9.75 7.09 -15.78
N LEU A 93 -10.49 7.91 -15.03
CA LEU A 93 -11.77 8.48 -15.47
C LEU A 93 -11.60 9.66 -16.45
N GLY A 94 -10.37 10.06 -16.79
CA GLY A 94 -10.10 11.17 -17.70
C GLY A 94 -10.46 12.55 -17.14
N MET A 95 -10.67 12.66 -15.82
CA MET A 95 -11.04 13.92 -15.15
C MET A 95 -9.81 14.82 -14.92
N VAL A 96 -8.62 14.23 -14.80
CA VAL A 96 -7.37 14.92 -14.46
C VAL A 96 -6.24 14.44 -15.36
N GLY A 97 -5.27 15.32 -15.64
CA GLY A 97 -4.11 15.01 -16.47
C GLY A 97 -3.14 13.97 -15.86
N PRO A 98 -2.28 13.37 -16.71
CA PRO A 98 -1.35 12.31 -16.30
C PRO A 98 -0.24 12.77 -15.35
N THR A 99 -0.03 14.08 -15.20
CA THR A 99 0.93 14.65 -14.23
C THR A 99 0.61 14.26 -12.79
N LEU A 100 -0.66 13.98 -12.47
CA LEU A 100 -1.06 13.52 -11.13
C LEU A 100 -0.49 12.14 -10.77
N LEU A 101 -0.03 11.36 -11.76
CA LEU A 101 0.61 10.06 -11.56
C LEU A 101 1.99 10.12 -10.87
N ILE A 102 2.55 11.32 -10.71
CA ILE A 102 3.75 11.55 -9.88
C ILE A 102 3.49 11.16 -8.42
N LEU A 103 2.26 11.35 -7.89
CA LEU A 103 1.94 10.93 -6.52
C LEU A 103 1.99 9.41 -6.35
N PRO A 104 1.28 8.59 -7.16
CA PRO A 104 1.42 7.13 -7.16
C PRO A 104 2.86 6.65 -7.32
N LEU A 105 3.68 7.35 -8.12
CA LEU A 105 5.10 7.05 -8.27
C LEU A 105 5.86 7.25 -6.95
N ILE A 106 5.70 8.40 -6.30
CA ILE A 106 6.34 8.70 -5.00
C ILE A 106 5.84 7.72 -3.92
N ILE A 107 4.55 7.43 -3.88
CA ILE A 107 3.94 6.49 -2.93
C ILE A 107 4.48 5.08 -3.17
N GLY A 108 4.54 4.62 -4.42
CA GLY A 108 5.09 3.32 -4.80
C GLY A 108 6.54 3.15 -4.36
N LEU A 109 7.39 4.14 -4.64
CA LEU A 109 8.78 4.16 -4.18
C LEU A 109 8.88 4.16 -2.65
N SER A 110 8.04 4.96 -1.98
CA SER A 110 8.00 5.04 -0.51
C SER A 110 7.58 3.71 0.14
N LEU A 111 6.65 2.97 -0.48
CA LEU A 111 6.22 1.64 -0.02
C LEU A 111 7.34 0.60 -0.13
N ILE A 112 8.07 0.60 -1.26
CA ILE A 112 9.22 -0.29 -1.46
C ILE A 112 10.32 0.03 -0.46
N GLN A 113 10.71 1.30 -0.34
CA GLN A 113 11.71 1.72 0.64
C GLN A 113 11.30 1.30 2.05
N SER A 114 10.03 1.52 2.42
CA SER A 114 9.49 1.15 3.73
C SER A 114 9.63 -0.34 4.06
N ALA A 115 9.57 -1.21 3.05
CA ALA A 115 9.68 -2.64 3.24
C ALA A 115 11.10 -3.08 3.61
N PHE A 116 12.13 -2.35 3.15
CA PHE A 116 13.53 -2.64 3.44
C PHE A 116 14.06 -1.88 4.65
N THR A 117 13.79 -0.58 4.73
CA THR A 117 14.35 0.28 5.79
C THR A 117 13.51 0.28 7.06
N GLY A 118 12.25 -0.16 6.97
CA GLY A 118 11.29 -0.03 8.08
C GLY A 118 10.88 1.41 8.36
N TRP A 119 11.34 2.39 7.56
CA TRP A 119 11.09 3.81 7.76
C TRP A 119 10.40 4.41 6.53
N CYS A 120 9.22 4.99 6.74
CA CYS A 120 8.45 5.70 5.72
C CYS A 120 7.68 6.84 6.39
N PRO A 121 7.53 8.02 5.76
CA PRO A 121 6.77 9.14 6.32
C PRO A 121 5.36 8.75 6.77
N ALA A 122 4.72 7.79 6.10
CA ALA A 122 3.42 7.26 6.51
C ALA A 122 3.43 6.58 7.90
N ILE A 123 4.54 5.96 8.31
CA ILE A 123 4.70 5.36 9.64
C ILE A 123 4.77 6.45 10.71
N LEU A 124 5.50 7.53 10.43
CA LEU A 124 5.59 8.68 11.33
C LEU A 124 4.21 9.33 11.50
N ILE A 125 3.51 9.57 10.39
CA ILE A 125 2.16 10.13 10.38
C ILE A 125 1.19 9.22 11.15
N ALA A 126 1.21 7.92 10.92
CA ALA A 126 0.39 6.98 11.67
C ALA A 126 0.71 7.03 13.18
N ARG A 127 1.98 7.10 13.57
CA ARG A 127 2.34 7.28 14.99
C ARG A 127 1.82 8.60 15.57
N MET A 128 1.87 9.69 14.81
CA MET A 128 1.35 11.00 15.24
C MET A 128 -0.18 10.99 15.40
N ILE A 129 -0.91 10.23 14.57
CA ILE A 129 -2.38 10.07 14.69
C ILE A 129 -2.75 9.13 15.87
N GLY A 130 -1.77 8.58 16.59
CA GLY A 130 -1.98 7.77 17.79
C GLY A 130 -2.07 6.26 17.53
N PHE A 131 -1.67 5.79 16.35
CA PHE A 131 -1.61 4.36 16.06
C PHE A 131 -0.50 3.68 16.86
N LYS A 132 -0.81 2.51 17.43
CA LYS A 132 0.13 1.77 18.28
C LYS A 132 1.08 0.88 17.45
N PRO A 133 2.36 0.78 17.83
CA PRO A 133 3.31 -0.10 17.15
C PRO A 133 2.94 -1.57 17.34
N THR A 134 3.18 -2.39 16.31
CA THR A 134 3.08 -3.85 16.41
C THR A 134 4.36 -4.43 17.01
N HIS A 135 4.21 -5.44 17.86
CA HIS A 135 5.35 -6.22 18.36
C HIS A 135 5.56 -7.44 17.46
N ARG A 136 6.84 -7.76 17.20
CA ARG A 136 7.23 -8.96 16.47
C ARG A 136 7.04 -10.14 17.42
N ALA A 137 6.21 -11.12 17.04
CA ALA A 137 6.04 -12.37 17.78
C ALA A 137 7.25 -13.29 17.62
#